data_AF-D3Z1U9-F1
#
_entry.id   AF-D3Z1U9-F1
#
_cell.length_a   1.000
_cell.length_b   1.000
_cell.length_c   1.000
_cell.angle_alpha   90.00
_cell.angle_beta   90.00
_cell.angle_gamma   90.00
#
_symmetry.space_group_name_H-M   'P 1'
#
loop_
_entity.id
_entity.type
_entity.pdbx_description
1 polymer ?
#
loop_
_entity_poly.entity_id
_entity_poly.type
_entity_poly.pdbx_seq_one_letter_code
_entity_poly.pdbx_strand_id
1 'polypeptide(L)'
;MKTSGLRGRGGAGFPTGLKWSFMNKPSDGRPKYLVVNADEGEPGTCKDREIMRHDPHKLVEGCLVGGRAMGARAAYIYIRGEFYNEASNLQVAIREAYEAGLIGKNACGSDYDFDVFVVRGAGAYICGEETALIESIEGKQGKPRLKPPFPADVGVFGCPTTVANVETVAVSPTICRRGGTWFAGFGRERNSGTKLFNISGHVNHPCTVEEEMSVPLKELIEKHAGGVTGGWDNLLAVIPGGSSTPLIPKSVCETVLMDFDALVQAQTGLGTAAVIVMDRSTDIVKAIARLIEFYKHESCGQCTPCREGVDWMNKVMARFVKGDARPAEIDSLWEISKQIEGHTICALGDGAAWPVQGLIRHFRPELEDRMQRFAQQHRAWQAAS
;
A
#
# COMPACT_ATOMS: atom_id res chain seq x y z
N MET A 1 2.43 13.96 18.02
CA MET A 1 1.80 13.21 16.90
C MET A 1 0.38 13.64 16.56
N LYS A 2 -0.63 13.58 17.46
CA LYS A 2 -2.02 13.96 17.10
C LYS A 2 -2.15 15.35 16.45
N THR A 3 -1.47 16.35 17.02
CA THR A 3 -1.42 17.73 16.48
C THR A 3 -0.89 17.83 15.05
N SER A 4 -0.06 16.88 14.60
CA SER A 4 0.51 16.92 13.24
C SER A 4 -0.47 16.55 12.14
N GLY A 5 -1.65 16.00 12.48
CA GLY A 5 -2.58 15.49 11.48
C GLY A 5 -2.07 14.29 10.67
N LEU A 6 -0.92 13.70 11.03
CA LEU A 6 -0.34 12.57 10.30
C LEU A 6 -1.32 11.40 10.19
N ARG A 7 -1.55 10.96 8.96
CA ARG A 7 -2.30 9.76 8.59
C ARG A 7 -1.36 8.65 8.13
N GLY A 8 -1.75 7.41 8.37
CA GLY A 8 -0.95 6.22 8.07
C GLY A 8 -0.54 6.14 6.60
N ARG A 9 0.76 5.96 6.38
CA ARG A 9 1.41 6.00 5.06
C ARG A 9 1.51 4.65 4.34
N GLY A 10 0.83 3.63 4.88
CA GLY A 10 0.80 2.27 4.32
C GLY A 10 -0.41 1.96 3.43
N GLY A 11 -1.35 2.90 3.24
CA GLY A 11 -2.53 2.66 2.39
C GLY A 11 -3.85 3.09 3.03
N ALA A 12 -4.11 2.61 4.26
CA ALA A 12 -5.39 2.81 4.93
C ALA A 12 -5.67 4.26 5.37
N GLY A 13 -4.64 5.11 5.44
CA GLY A 13 -4.82 6.52 5.83
C GLY A 13 -5.38 6.74 7.24
N PHE A 14 -5.28 5.77 8.15
CA PHE A 14 -5.80 5.91 9.50
C PHE A 14 -4.98 6.94 10.30
N PRO A 15 -5.58 7.84 11.13
CA PRO A 15 -4.82 8.85 11.88
C PRO A 15 -3.79 8.23 12.83
N THR A 16 -2.50 8.45 12.57
CA THR A 16 -1.39 7.76 13.25
C THR A 16 -1.37 8.06 14.75
N GLY A 17 -1.52 9.35 15.11
CA GLY A 17 -1.53 9.74 16.53
C GLY A 17 -2.71 9.15 17.31
N LEU A 18 -3.84 8.90 16.65
CA LEU A 18 -4.97 8.19 17.26
C LEU A 18 -4.65 6.70 17.42
N LYS A 19 -4.11 6.06 16.35
CA LYS A 19 -3.70 4.64 16.37
C LYS A 19 -2.75 4.36 17.54
N TRP A 20 -1.71 5.18 17.68
CA TRP A 20 -0.71 5.03 18.72
C TRP A 20 -1.29 5.24 20.12
N SER A 21 -2.29 6.11 20.26
CA SER A 21 -2.93 6.32 21.56
C SER A 21 -3.73 5.13 22.08
N PHE A 22 -4.07 4.15 21.23
CA PHE A 22 -4.70 2.90 21.70
C PHE A 22 -3.78 2.06 22.59
N MET A 23 -2.46 2.27 22.49
CA MET A 23 -1.45 1.60 23.32
C MET A 23 -1.25 2.27 24.68
N ASN A 24 -1.78 3.48 24.89
CA ASN A 24 -1.65 4.26 26.13
C ASN A 24 -2.61 3.78 27.22
N LYS A 25 -2.64 2.47 27.44
CA LYS A 25 -3.34 1.80 28.54
C LYS A 25 -2.31 1.43 29.63
N PRO A 26 -2.69 1.33 30.91
CA PRO A 26 -1.82 0.75 31.94
C PRO A 26 -1.30 -0.63 31.51
N SER A 27 -0.08 -0.98 31.91
CA SER A 27 0.42 -2.34 31.66
C SER A 27 -0.39 -3.34 32.48
N ASP A 28 -0.76 -4.45 31.85
CA ASP A 28 -1.41 -5.60 32.47
C ASP A 28 -0.41 -6.75 32.74
N GLY A 29 0.89 -6.43 32.78
CA GLY A 29 1.98 -7.40 32.91
C GLY A 29 2.52 -7.92 31.58
N ARG A 30 1.76 -7.79 30.48
CA ARG A 30 2.29 -8.10 29.15
C ARG A 30 3.24 -7.00 28.68
N PRO A 31 4.37 -7.34 28.03
CA PRO A 31 5.16 -6.34 27.31
C PRO A 31 4.32 -5.78 26.15
N LYS A 32 4.66 -4.57 25.70
CA LYS A 32 4.04 -3.97 24.51
C LYS A 32 5.04 -3.95 23.38
N TYR A 33 4.58 -4.03 22.13
CA TYR A 33 5.48 -4.05 20.98
C TYR A 33 5.09 -3.01 19.92
N LEU A 34 6.11 -2.45 19.30
CA LEU A 34 6.00 -1.80 18.00
C LEU A 34 6.35 -2.84 16.95
N VAL A 35 5.52 -2.96 15.92
CA VAL A 35 5.86 -3.72 14.73
C VAL A 35 5.90 -2.76 13.55
N VAL A 36 7.05 -2.64 12.91
CA VAL A 36 7.19 -1.83 11.70
C VAL A 36 6.94 -2.72 10.50
N ASN A 37 5.94 -2.34 9.71
CA ASN A 37 5.64 -2.98 8.45
C ASN A 37 6.59 -2.45 7.37
N ALA A 38 7.55 -3.29 6.99
CA ALA A 38 8.55 -3.03 5.95
C ALA A 38 8.51 -4.11 4.85
N ASP A 39 7.34 -4.73 4.65
CA ASP A 39 7.14 -5.75 3.62
C ASP A 39 7.05 -5.15 2.21
N GLU A 40 6.36 -4.02 2.03
CA GLU A 40 6.24 -3.32 0.73
C GLU A 40 6.05 -4.27 -0.48
N GLY A 41 5.07 -5.17 -0.37
CA GLY A 41 4.69 -6.07 -1.45
C GLY A 41 3.88 -5.42 -2.59
N GLU A 42 3.34 -4.21 -2.36
CA GLU A 42 2.36 -3.53 -3.23
C GLU A 42 2.97 -3.12 -4.58
N PRO A 43 2.47 -3.63 -5.73
CA PRO A 43 2.91 -3.21 -7.04
C PRO A 43 2.90 -1.69 -7.24
N GLY A 44 4.00 -1.18 -7.80
CA GLY A 44 4.26 0.26 -7.98
C GLY A 44 4.91 0.94 -6.78
N THR A 45 5.01 0.27 -5.62
CA THR A 45 5.53 0.87 -4.39
C THR A 45 6.99 0.49 -4.15
N CYS A 46 7.88 1.48 -3.96
CA CYS A 46 9.29 1.29 -3.63
C CYS A 46 9.84 2.38 -2.69
N LYS A 47 8.97 3.05 -1.93
CA LYS A 47 9.34 4.16 -1.03
C LYS A 47 9.97 3.68 0.27
N ASP A 48 9.49 2.58 0.83
CA ASP A 48 9.97 2.03 2.09
C ASP A 48 11.34 1.38 1.87
N ARG A 49 11.54 0.76 0.69
CA ARG A 49 12.85 0.33 0.19
C ARG A 49 13.89 1.45 0.22
N GLU A 50 13.55 2.64 -0.29
CA GLU A 50 14.48 3.78 -0.30
C GLU A 50 14.81 4.26 1.13
N ILE A 51 13.84 4.29 2.05
CA ILE A 51 14.09 4.65 3.46
C ILE A 51 15.06 3.65 4.10
N MET A 52 14.82 2.34 3.93
CA MET A 52 15.66 1.31 4.53
C MET A 52 17.07 1.28 3.95
N ARG A 53 17.20 1.57 2.65
CA ARG A 53 18.48 1.51 1.95
C ARG A 53 19.36 2.74 2.18
N HIS A 54 18.76 3.93 2.18
CA HIS A 54 19.49 5.20 2.14
C HIS A 54 19.46 5.98 3.46
N ASP A 55 18.38 5.87 4.24
CA ASP A 55 18.21 6.58 5.52
C ASP A 55 17.83 5.64 6.68
N PRO A 56 18.51 4.50 6.90
CA PRO A 56 18.09 3.51 7.90
C PRO A 56 18.08 4.05 9.34
N HIS A 57 19.00 4.98 9.68
CA HIS A 57 19.04 5.62 10.99
C HIS A 57 17.78 6.44 11.31
N LYS A 58 17.15 7.05 10.31
CA LYS A 58 15.88 7.76 10.45
C LYS A 58 14.76 6.80 10.86
N LEU A 59 14.77 5.57 10.32
CA LEU A 59 13.83 4.52 10.71
C LEU A 59 14.12 3.99 12.12
N VAL A 60 15.38 3.72 12.48
CA VAL A 60 15.75 3.24 13.82
C VAL A 60 15.37 4.26 14.88
N GLU A 61 15.66 5.54 14.67
CA GLU A 61 15.22 6.62 15.54
C GLU A 61 13.68 6.69 15.62
N GLY A 62 13.00 6.52 14.48
CA GLY A 62 11.54 6.41 14.42
C GLY A 62 10.99 5.28 15.28
N CYS A 63 11.65 4.12 15.29
CA CYS A 63 11.28 3.00 16.14
C CYS A 63 11.38 3.37 17.62
N LEU A 64 12.46 4.02 18.03
CA LEU A 64 12.64 4.47 19.41
C LEU A 64 11.59 5.51 19.83
N VAL A 65 11.37 6.54 19.01
CA VAL A 65 10.41 7.62 19.31
C VAL A 65 8.98 7.08 19.33
N GLY A 66 8.59 6.28 18.34
CA GLY A 66 7.28 5.64 18.29
C GLY A 66 7.09 4.64 19.43
N GLY A 67 8.12 3.83 19.71
CA GLY A 67 8.15 2.87 20.80
C GLY A 67 7.95 3.54 22.15
N ARG A 68 8.71 4.61 22.44
CA ARG A 68 8.59 5.41 23.67
C ARG A 68 7.21 6.04 23.82
N ALA A 69 6.63 6.52 22.72
CA ALA A 69 5.30 7.13 22.71
C ALA A 69 4.18 6.13 23.05
N MET A 70 4.38 4.84 22.78
CA MET A 70 3.42 3.75 23.03
C MET A 70 3.79 2.86 24.23
N GLY A 71 4.94 3.12 24.87
CA GLY A 71 5.49 2.29 25.94
C GLY A 71 5.88 0.88 25.48
N ALA A 72 6.38 0.75 24.24
CA ALA A 72 6.79 -0.52 23.67
C ALA A 72 8.15 -0.98 24.19
N ARG A 73 8.27 -2.23 24.64
CA ARG A 73 9.51 -2.85 25.09
C ARG A 73 10.55 -2.98 23.96
N ALA A 74 10.08 -3.25 22.75
CA ALA A 74 10.93 -3.42 21.58
C ALA A 74 10.17 -3.07 20.29
N ALA A 75 10.94 -2.86 19.22
CA ALA A 75 10.46 -2.83 17.85
C ALA A 75 10.84 -4.11 17.10
N TYR A 76 9.90 -4.69 16.36
CA TYR A 76 10.17 -5.68 15.33
C TYR A 76 9.96 -5.04 13.96
N ILE A 77 11.02 -4.90 13.19
CA ILE A 77 10.96 -4.45 11.80
C ILE A 77 10.80 -5.69 10.92
N TYR A 78 9.60 -5.89 10.39
CA TYR A 78 9.31 -6.99 9.49
C TYR A 78 9.62 -6.57 8.06
N ILE A 79 10.80 -6.97 7.57
CA ILE A 79 11.27 -6.61 6.24
C ILE A 79 10.93 -7.68 5.22
N ARG A 80 10.60 -7.25 4.01
CA ARG A 80 10.37 -8.13 2.86
C ARG A 80 11.50 -9.14 2.70
N GLY A 81 11.16 -10.38 2.34
CA GLY A 81 12.15 -11.43 2.10
C GLY A 81 13.13 -11.07 0.99
N GLU A 82 12.66 -10.45 -0.08
CA GLU A 82 13.43 -10.09 -1.27
C GLU A 82 14.40 -8.93 -1.01
N PHE A 83 14.18 -8.12 0.03
CA PHE A 83 15.01 -6.98 0.42
C PHE A 83 16.20 -7.41 1.29
N TYR A 84 16.99 -8.36 0.82
CA TYR A 84 18.15 -8.89 1.58
C TYR A 84 19.24 -7.83 1.81
N ASN A 85 19.54 -7.02 0.79
CA ASN A 85 20.56 -5.98 0.91
C ASN A 85 20.09 -4.86 1.82
N GLU A 86 18.83 -4.45 1.70
CA GLU A 86 18.23 -3.43 2.57
C GLU A 86 18.12 -3.94 4.02
N ALA A 87 17.81 -5.22 4.24
CA ALA A 87 17.87 -5.85 5.57
C ALA A 87 19.27 -5.81 6.16
N SER A 88 20.28 -6.12 5.33
CA SER A 88 21.68 -6.14 5.74
C SER A 88 22.17 -4.73 6.07
N ASN A 89 21.84 -3.73 5.25
CA ASN A 89 22.13 -2.32 5.50
C ASN A 89 21.47 -1.85 6.80
N LEU A 90 20.19 -2.17 7.00
CA LEU A 90 19.46 -1.80 8.22
C LEU A 90 20.07 -2.48 9.46
N GLN A 91 20.51 -3.74 9.37
CA GLN A 91 21.20 -4.41 10.47
C GLN A 91 22.54 -3.77 10.81
N VAL A 92 23.29 -3.28 9.82
CA VAL A 92 24.51 -2.50 10.07
C VAL A 92 24.17 -1.21 10.83
N ALA A 93 23.16 -0.45 10.38
CA ALA A 93 22.73 0.77 11.07
C ALA A 93 22.21 0.50 12.49
N ILE A 94 21.49 -0.61 12.70
CA ILE A 94 21.04 -1.05 14.03
C ILE A 94 22.25 -1.35 14.92
N ARG A 95 23.25 -2.09 14.40
CA ARG A 95 24.50 -2.35 15.14
C ARG A 95 25.22 -1.06 15.53
N GLU A 96 25.36 -0.12 14.60
CA GLU A 96 25.94 1.20 14.87
C GLU A 96 25.17 1.95 15.98
N ALA A 97 23.83 1.90 15.95
CA ALA A 97 23.00 2.52 16.98
C ALA A 97 23.14 1.83 18.36
N TYR A 98 23.32 0.51 18.41
CA TYR A 98 23.64 -0.21 19.65
C TYR A 98 25.03 0.17 20.19
N GLU A 99 26.05 0.18 19.32
CA GLU A 99 27.43 0.55 19.68
C GLU A 99 27.54 1.99 20.20
N ALA A 100 26.72 2.90 19.66
CA ALA A 100 26.61 4.28 20.11
C ALA A 100 25.71 4.47 21.35
N GLY A 101 25.09 3.41 21.88
CA GLY A 101 24.17 3.49 23.03
C GLY A 101 22.87 4.24 22.75
N LEU A 102 22.48 4.37 21.48
CA LEU A 102 21.25 5.05 21.06
C LEU A 102 20.01 4.14 21.24
N ILE A 103 20.20 2.84 21.16
CA ILE A 103 19.19 1.81 21.42
C ILE A 103 19.76 0.72 22.34
N GLY A 104 18.91 -0.19 22.79
CA GLY A 104 19.23 -1.21 23.77
C GLY A 104 18.94 -0.75 25.19
N LYS A 105 19.79 -1.15 26.13
CA LYS A 105 19.65 -0.76 27.53
C LYS A 105 19.93 0.73 27.69
N ASN A 106 19.04 1.44 28.39
CA ASN A 106 19.12 2.88 28.60
C ASN A 106 19.32 3.66 27.29
N ALA A 107 18.42 3.45 26.32
CA ALA A 107 18.46 4.05 24.99
C ALA A 107 18.63 5.58 25.09
N CYS A 108 19.66 6.12 24.44
CA CYS A 108 20.04 7.53 24.45
C CYS A 108 20.25 8.12 25.87
N GLY A 109 20.56 7.30 26.88
CA GLY A 109 20.74 7.75 28.27
C GLY A 109 19.45 8.26 28.92
N SER A 110 18.28 7.77 28.49
CA SER A 110 16.96 8.28 28.89
C SER A 110 16.19 7.43 29.93
N ASP A 111 16.85 6.46 30.54
CA ASP A 111 16.29 5.42 31.42
C ASP A 111 15.15 4.61 30.77
N TYR A 112 15.25 4.41 29.45
CA TYR A 112 14.30 3.63 28.66
C TYR A 112 15.02 2.49 27.95
N ASP A 113 14.71 1.25 28.32
CA ASP A 113 15.23 0.07 27.63
C ASP A 113 14.41 -0.19 26.36
N PHE A 114 15.07 -0.25 25.21
CA PHE A 114 14.40 -0.43 23.93
C PHE A 114 15.26 -1.14 22.89
N ASP A 115 14.89 -2.37 22.57
CA ASP A 115 15.57 -3.16 21.53
C ASP A 115 14.89 -3.03 20.17
N VAL A 116 15.69 -3.20 19.11
CA VAL A 116 15.21 -3.24 17.72
C VAL A 116 15.63 -4.57 17.09
N PHE A 117 14.64 -5.37 16.70
CA PHE A 117 14.82 -6.65 16.02
C PHE A 117 14.40 -6.55 14.57
N VAL A 118 15.14 -7.20 13.67
CA VAL A 118 14.76 -7.36 12.26
C VAL A 118 14.29 -8.79 12.03
N VAL A 119 13.09 -8.92 11.48
CA VAL A 119 12.48 -10.19 11.07
C VAL A 119 12.30 -10.16 9.56
N ARG A 120 12.74 -11.19 8.86
CA ARG A 120 12.59 -11.27 7.40
C ARG A 120 11.38 -12.12 7.04
N GLY A 121 10.56 -11.62 6.12
CA GLY A 121 9.55 -12.40 5.42
C GLY A 121 10.16 -13.31 4.33
N ALA A 122 9.29 -13.89 3.49
CA ALA A 122 9.69 -14.85 2.47
C ALA A 122 8.83 -14.77 1.18
N GLY A 123 8.59 -13.56 0.66
CA GLY A 123 7.90 -13.36 -0.63
C GLY A 123 6.40 -13.62 -0.58
N ALA A 124 5.68 -12.89 0.29
CA ALA A 124 4.22 -12.98 0.38
C ALA A 124 3.62 -11.60 0.70
N TYR A 125 2.98 -10.98 -0.29
CA TYR A 125 2.35 -9.66 -0.16
C TYR A 125 1.27 -9.64 0.93
N ILE A 126 0.54 -10.75 1.13
CA ILE A 126 -0.43 -10.86 2.22
C ILE A 126 0.21 -10.69 3.61
N CYS A 127 1.48 -11.02 3.79
CA CYS A 127 2.20 -10.77 5.05
C CYS A 127 2.48 -9.27 5.29
N GLY A 128 2.22 -8.40 4.31
CA GLY A 128 2.17 -6.94 4.49
C GLY A 128 0.88 -6.46 5.15
N GLU A 129 -0.15 -7.29 5.30
CA GLU A 129 -1.35 -6.94 6.08
C GLU A 129 -1.05 -6.99 7.58
N GLU A 130 -1.55 -6.03 8.36
CA GLU A 130 -1.11 -5.85 9.76
C GLU A 130 -1.26 -7.07 10.68
N THR A 131 -2.32 -7.87 10.54
CA THR A 131 -2.51 -9.07 11.36
C THR A 131 -1.84 -10.31 10.78
N ALA A 132 -1.75 -10.43 9.45
CA ALA A 132 -0.97 -11.47 8.80
C ALA A 132 0.52 -11.35 9.11
N LEU A 133 1.03 -10.12 9.15
CA LEU A 133 2.39 -9.79 9.53
C LEU A 133 2.70 -10.28 10.94
N ILE A 134 1.77 -10.04 11.88
CA ILE A 134 1.86 -10.52 13.25
C ILE A 134 1.94 -12.06 13.30
N GLU A 135 1.07 -12.75 12.57
CA GLU A 135 1.08 -14.23 12.50
C GLU A 135 2.38 -14.77 11.89
N SER A 136 2.92 -14.08 10.88
CA SER A 136 4.21 -14.42 10.26
C SER A 136 5.37 -14.28 11.25
N ILE A 137 5.43 -13.20 12.05
CA ILE A 137 6.43 -13.03 13.12
C ILE A 137 6.32 -14.15 14.17
N GLU A 138 5.11 -14.61 14.46
CA GLU A 138 4.86 -15.72 15.39
C GLU A 138 5.25 -17.11 14.83
N GLY A 139 5.83 -17.17 13.63
CA GLY A 139 6.25 -18.42 12.99
C GLY A 139 5.09 -19.25 12.41
N LYS A 140 3.92 -18.63 12.25
CA LYS A 140 2.76 -19.26 11.60
C LYS A 140 2.68 -18.85 10.14
N GLN A 141 1.72 -19.42 9.41
CA GLN A 141 1.37 -18.92 8.08
C GLN A 141 0.85 -17.49 8.20
N GLY A 142 1.24 -16.60 7.28
CA GLY A 142 0.78 -15.20 7.22
C GLY A 142 -0.68 -15.07 6.77
N LYS A 143 -1.60 -15.63 7.56
CA LYS A 143 -3.05 -15.57 7.37
C LYS A 143 -3.63 -14.52 8.32
N PRO A 144 -4.32 -13.49 7.84
CA PRO A 144 -4.88 -12.44 8.69
C PRO A 144 -5.78 -12.96 9.82
N ARG A 145 -5.81 -12.23 10.94
CA ARG A 145 -6.77 -12.46 12.02
C ARG A 145 -8.05 -11.69 11.75
N LEU A 146 -9.19 -12.24 12.18
CA LEU A 146 -10.44 -11.48 12.20
C LEU A 146 -10.33 -10.37 13.25
N LYS A 147 -10.85 -9.18 12.92
CA LYS A 147 -10.94 -8.05 13.85
C LYS A 147 -12.41 -7.90 14.27
N PRO A 148 -12.74 -7.83 15.58
CA PRO A 148 -11.87 -7.92 16.77
C PRO A 148 -11.39 -9.36 17.11
N PRO A 149 -10.32 -9.52 17.92
CA PRO A 149 -9.59 -8.47 18.67
C PRO A 149 -8.61 -7.67 17.81
N PHE A 150 -8.46 -6.38 18.11
CA PHE A 150 -7.50 -5.51 17.43
C PHE A 150 -6.07 -5.76 17.93
N PRO A 151 -5.03 -5.52 17.10
CA PRO A 151 -3.64 -5.68 17.51
C PRO A 151 -3.25 -4.90 18.77
N ALA A 152 -3.87 -3.73 18.99
CA ALA A 152 -3.63 -2.91 20.17
C ALA A 152 -4.05 -3.59 21.49
N ASP A 153 -4.92 -4.60 21.42
CA ASP A 153 -5.33 -5.42 22.57
C ASP A 153 -4.59 -6.78 22.57
N VAL A 154 -4.57 -7.46 21.42
CA VAL A 154 -3.95 -8.78 21.23
C VAL A 154 -3.24 -8.84 19.87
N GLY A 155 -1.97 -8.46 19.86
CA GLY A 155 -1.10 -8.47 18.69
C GLY A 155 -0.05 -9.59 18.75
N VAL A 156 1.22 -9.25 18.53
CA VAL A 156 2.32 -10.22 18.45
C VAL A 156 2.54 -10.90 19.79
N PHE A 157 2.64 -12.23 19.77
CA PHE A 157 2.74 -13.09 20.96
C PHE A 157 1.59 -12.89 21.96
N GLY A 158 0.42 -12.49 21.46
CA GLY A 158 -0.73 -12.15 22.29
C GLY A 158 -0.55 -10.87 23.12
N CYS A 159 0.45 -10.06 22.82
CA CYS A 159 0.77 -8.82 23.53
C CYS A 159 0.19 -7.59 22.79
N PRO A 160 -0.14 -6.49 23.50
CA PRO A 160 -0.54 -5.24 22.87
C PRO A 160 0.50 -4.81 21.84
N THR A 161 0.06 -4.54 20.60
CA THR A 161 0.96 -4.23 19.49
C THR A 161 0.36 -3.18 18.57
N THR A 162 1.18 -2.24 18.10
CA THR A 162 0.81 -1.39 16.97
C THR A 162 1.67 -1.72 15.77
N VAL A 163 1.02 -1.99 14.64
CA VAL A 163 1.67 -2.09 13.33
C VAL A 163 1.63 -0.74 12.63
N ALA A 164 2.78 -0.23 12.19
CA ALA A 164 2.89 1.02 11.45
C ALA A 164 3.88 0.90 10.28
N ASN A 165 3.57 1.55 9.15
CA ASN A 165 4.43 1.54 7.97
C ASN A 165 5.77 2.25 8.22
N VAL A 166 6.84 1.81 7.55
CA VAL A 166 8.18 2.44 7.60
C VAL A 166 8.12 3.96 7.48
N GLU A 167 7.51 4.50 6.42
CA GLU A 167 7.40 5.95 6.23
C GLU A 167 6.73 6.67 7.42
N THR A 168 5.65 6.10 7.99
CA THR A 168 4.96 6.70 9.15
C THR A 168 5.83 6.73 10.40
N VAL A 169 6.62 5.69 10.61
CA VAL A 169 7.53 5.58 11.76
C VAL A 169 8.72 6.51 11.56
N ALA A 170 9.33 6.51 10.38
CA ALA A 170 10.52 7.28 10.04
C ALA A 170 10.31 8.80 10.05
N VAL A 171 9.11 9.30 9.72
CA VAL A 171 8.82 10.75 9.82
C VAL A 171 8.59 11.21 11.26
N SER A 172 8.31 10.29 12.19
CA SER A 172 7.89 10.65 13.55
C SER A 172 8.94 11.41 14.37
N PRO A 173 10.25 11.12 14.31
CA PRO A 173 11.25 11.91 15.03
C PRO A 173 11.33 13.34 14.50
N THR A 174 11.29 13.51 13.17
CA THR A 174 11.31 14.83 12.53
C THR A 174 10.08 15.66 12.92
N ILE A 175 8.89 15.05 12.98
CA ILE A 175 7.67 15.72 13.45
C ILE A 175 7.81 16.14 14.92
N CYS A 176 8.37 15.29 15.78
CA CYS A 176 8.60 15.63 17.18
C CYS A 176 9.61 16.78 17.33
N ARG A 177 10.67 16.82 16.52
CA ARG A 177 11.69 17.88 16.55
C ARG A 177 11.21 19.21 15.98
N ARG A 178 10.60 19.19 14.80
CA ARG A 178 10.18 20.41 14.07
C ARG A 178 8.83 20.95 14.53
N GLY A 179 8.10 20.18 15.32
CA GLY A 179 6.77 20.53 15.82
C GLY A 179 5.66 19.98 14.93
N GLY A 180 4.57 19.55 15.56
CA GLY A 180 3.42 18.98 14.84
C GLY A 180 2.75 19.98 13.91
N THR A 181 2.64 21.25 14.32
CA THR A 181 2.02 22.30 13.51
C THR A 181 2.79 22.61 12.23
N TRP A 182 4.13 22.50 12.25
CA TRP A 182 4.95 22.63 11.04
C TRP A 182 4.57 21.56 10.01
N PHE A 183 4.47 20.29 10.44
CA PHE A 183 4.06 19.21 9.54
C PHE A 183 2.59 19.36 9.10
N ALA A 184 1.73 19.86 9.99
CA ALA A 184 0.33 20.13 9.69
C ALA A 184 0.11 21.30 8.71
N GLY A 185 1.11 22.17 8.53
CA GLY A 185 1.07 23.31 7.61
C GLY A 185 1.20 22.94 6.13
N PHE A 186 1.55 21.68 5.83
CA PHE A 186 1.59 21.14 4.49
C PHE A 186 0.31 20.39 4.14
N GLY A 187 -0.14 20.50 2.90
CA GLY A 187 -1.32 19.85 2.35
C GLY A 187 -2.63 20.43 2.88
N ARG A 188 -3.75 19.85 2.41
CA ARG A 188 -5.09 20.26 2.85
C ARG A 188 -5.36 19.79 4.28
N GLU A 189 -6.38 20.38 4.89
CA GLU A 189 -6.93 19.90 6.15
C GLU A 189 -7.26 18.40 6.05
N ARG A 190 -6.96 17.64 7.13
CA ARG A 190 -7.09 16.17 7.20
C ARG A 190 -6.19 15.40 6.22
N ASN A 191 -5.32 16.08 5.48
CA ASN A 191 -4.38 15.51 4.53
C ASN A 191 -2.97 16.08 4.73
N SER A 192 -2.60 16.22 6.00
CA SER A 192 -1.40 16.94 6.39
C SER A 192 -0.09 16.22 6.07
N GLY A 193 0.92 17.03 5.74
CA GLY A 193 2.32 16.63 5.67
C GLY A 193 2.87 16.44 4.27
N THR A 194 4.02 15.79 4.21
CA THR A 194 4.64 15.31 2.96
C THR A 194 4.33 13.84 2.74
N LYS A 195 4.57 13.37 1.52
CA LYS A 195 4.42 11.97 1.12
C LYS A 195 5.52 11.59 0.13
N LEU A 196 6.06 10.39 0.31
CA LEU A 196 6.87 9.76 -0.74
C LEU A 196 5.95 9.23 -1.84
N PHE A 197 6.13 9.75 -3.05
CA PHE A 197 5.45 9.33 -4.27
C PHE A 197 6.38 8.45 -5.09
N ASN A 198 5.87 7.31 -5.58
CA ASN A 198 6.59 6.48 -6.55
C ASN A 198 5.91 6.62 -7.91
N ILE A 199 6.53 7.31 -8.84
CA ILE A 199 5.99 7.52 -10.19
C ILE A 199 6.63 6.48 -11.11
N SER A 200 5.80 5.58 -11.62
CA SER A 200 6.20 4.40 -12.38
C SER A 200 5.34 4.20 -13.63
N GLY A 201 5.70 3.23 -14.48
CA GLY A 201 5.00 2.96 -15.72
C GLY A 201 5.47 3.88 -16.86
N HIS A 202 4.53 4.36 -17.67
CA HIS A 202 4.80 5.04 -18.94
C HIS A 202 5.07 6.55 -18.76
N VAL A 203 6.11 6.89 -17.98
CA VAL A 203 6.67 8.24 -17.84
C VAL A 203 8.10 8.30 -18.36
N ASN A 204 8.59 9.49 -18.71
CA ASN A 204 9.95 9.65 -19.25
C ASN A 204 11.04 9.35 -18.21
N HIS A 205 10.82 9.73 -16.94
CA HIS A 205 11.76 9.55 -15.85
C HIS A 205 11.07 8.96 -14.61
N PRO A 206 10.84 7.64 -14.56
CA PRO A 206 10.29 6.99 -13.36
C PRO A 206 11.16 7.27 -12.13
N CYS A 207 10.56 7.69 -11.02
CA CYS A 207 11.29 8.13 -9.84
C CYS A 207 10.49 7.97 -8.54
N THR A 208 11.21 7.96 -7.42
CA THR A 208 10.63 8.17 -6.09
C THR A 208 10.99 9.59 -5.64
N VAL A 209 10.00 10.38 -5.26
CA VAL A 209 10.18 11.76 -4.81
C VAL A 209 9.35 12.05 -3.57
N GLU A 210 9.92 12.78 -2.60
CA GLU A 210 9.15 13.36 -1.51
C GLU A 210 8.58 14.70 -1.96
N GLU A 211 7.27 14.86 -1.89
CA GLU A 211 6.60 16.13 -2.22
C GLU A 211 5.46 16.37 -1.22
N GLU A 212 4.94 17.60 -1.23
CA GLU A 212 3.79 17.98 -0.41
C GLU A 212 2.56 17.12 -0.70
N MET A 213 1.82 16.74 0.35
CA MET A 213 0.48 16.16 0.18
C MET A 213 -0.42 17.16 -0.55
N SER A 214 -1.40 16.66 -1.31
CA SER A 214 -2.35 17.50 -2.06
C SER A 214 -1.75 18.25 -3.25
N VAL A 215 -0.54 17.89 -3.69
CA VAL A 215 0.00 18.30 -4.99
C VAL A 215 -0.92 17.81 -6.13
N PRO A 216 -1.20 18.60 -7.18
CA PRO A 216 -1.93 18.11 -8.34
C PRO A 216 -1.22 16.92 -9.00
N LEU A 217 -1.96 15.87 -9.37
CA LEU A 217 -1.37 14.67 -10.00
C LEU A 217 -0.63 15.02 -11.30
N LYS A 218 -1.21 15.90 -12.12
CA LYS A 218 -0.58 16.38 -13.35
C LYS A 218 0.75 17.08 -13.08
N GLU A 219 0.76 18.01 -12.10
CA GLU A 219 1.98 18.71 -11.71
C GLU A 219 3.06 17.72 -11.24
N LEU A 220 2.70 16.75 -10.40
CA LEU A 220 3.61 15.74 -9.90
C LEU A 220 4.28 14.96 -11.05
N ILE A 221 3.50 14.51 -12.05
CA ILE A 221 4.01 13.76 -13.20
C ILE A 221 4.86 14.65 -14.12
N GLU A 222 4.38 15.84 -14.47
CA GLU A 222 5.08 16.74 -15.40
C GLU A 222 6.39 17.27 -14.82
N LYS A 223 6.39 17.66 -13.54
CA LYS A 223 7.53 18.27 -12.85
C LYS A 223 8.61 17.25 -12.49
N HIS A 224 8.24 16.13 -11.87
CA HIS A 224 9.21 15.22 -11.24
C HIS A 224 9.52 13.97 -12.07
N ALA A 225 8.58 13.53 -12.92
CA ALA A 225 8.78 12.36 -13.78
C ALA A 225 9.04 12.73 -15.25
N GLY A 226 9.19 14.02 -15.56
CA GLY A 226 9.44 14.51 -16.91
C GLY A 226 8.24 14.34 -17.86
N GLY A 227 7.04 14.14 -17.33
CA GLY A 227 5.83 13.94 -18.12
C GLY A 227 5.58 12.50 -18.58
N VAL A 228 4.38 12.29 -19.12
CA VAL A 228 3.97 11.02 -19.74
C VAL A 228 4.75 10.80 -21.03
N THR A 229 5.09 9.55 -21.33
CA THR A 229 5.76 9.18 -22.59
C THR A 229 4.89 9.62 -23.78
N GLY A 230 5.43 10.42 -24.70
CA GLY A 230 4.65 10.99 -25.81
C GLY A 230 3.77 12.20 -25.45
N GLY A 231 3.93 12.76 -24.24
CA GLY A 231 3.21 13.95 -23.76
C GLY A 231 1.90 13.64 -23.04
N TRP A 232 1.37 14.63 -22.31
CA TRP A 232 0.18 14.47 -21.46
C TRP A 232 -1.06 13.99 -22.24
N ASP A 233 -1.18 14.35 -23.52
CA ASP A 233 -2.29 13.92 -24.37
C ASP A 233 -2.29 12.42 -24.68
N ASN A 234 -1.12 11.78 -24.59
CA ASN A 234 -0.96 10.34 -24.72
C ASN A 234 -1.35 9.59 -23.44
N LEU A 235 -1.75 10.26 -22.36
CA LEU A 235 -2.23 9.60 -21.14
C LEU A 235 -3.56 8.87 -21.41
N LEU A 236 -3.62 7.60 -20.99
CA LEU A 236 -4.86 6.81 -20.98
C LEU A 236 -5.48 6.81 -19.59
N ALA A 237 -4.74 6.32 -18.61
CA ALA A 237 -5.19 6.17 -17.23
C ALA A 237 -4.01 6.17 -16.25
N VAL A 238 -4.32 6.41 -14.98
CA VAL A 238 -3.37 6.32 -13.87
C VAL A 238 -3.99 5.48 -12.76
N ILE A 239 -3.22 4.59 -12.16
CA ILE A 239 -3.54 4.02 -10.84
C ILE A 239 -2.80 4.88 -9.80
N PRO A 240 -3.48 5.66 -8.97
CA PRO A 240 -2.84 6.73 -8.19
C PRO A 240 -2.15 6.23 -6.91
N GLY A 241 -2.53 5.05 -6.38
CA GLY A 241 -2.19 4.66 -5.02
C GLY A 241 -1.68 3.25 -4.83
N GLY A 242 -0.98 2.70 -5.82
CA GLY A 242 -0.63 1.28 -5.88
C GLY A 242 -1.77 0.45 -6.45
N SER A 243 -1.45 -0.78 -6.86
CA SER A 243 -2.37 -1.67 -7.58
C SER A 243 -3.73 -1.89 -6.94
N SER A 244 -3.85 -1.72 -5.63
CA SER A 244 -5.10 -1.90 -4.88
C SER A 244 -6.13 -0.83 -5.22
N THR A 245 -5.72 0.33 -5.72
CA THR A 245 -6.61 1.47 -5.94
C THR A 245 -7.24 1.43 -7.34
N PRO A 246 -8.53 1.82 -7.50
CA PRO A 246 -9.14 1.95 -8.81
C PRO A 246 -8.34 2.90 -9.72
N LEU A 247 -8.20 2.54 -10.98
CA LEU A 247 -7.65 3.46 -11.98
C LEU A 247 -8.58 4.67 -12.18
N ILE A 248 -7.99 5.80 -12.57
CA ILE A 248 -8.69 7.02 -12.98
C ILE A 248 -8.33 7.37 -14.43
N PRO A 249 -9.30 7.79 -15.26
CA PRO A 249 -9.04 8.17 -16.64
C PRO A 249 -8.37 9.55 -16.72
N LYS A 250 -7.75 9.87 -17.86
CA LYS A 250 -7.09 11.18 -18.10
C LYS A 250 -7.95 12.38 -17.67
N SER A 251 -9.26 12.36 -17.95
CA SER A 251 -10.17 13.47 -17.63
C SER A 251 -10.26 13.78 -16.13
N VAL A 252 -10.13 12.77 -15.27
CA VAL A 252 -10.07 12.93 -13.81
C VAL A 252 -8.67 13.32 -13.36
N CYS A 253 -7.64 12.76 -14.02
CA CYS A 253 -6.23 13.05 -13.72
C CYS A 253 -5.85 14.52 -13.91
N GLU A 254 -6.59 15.24 -14.77
CA GLU A 254 -6.32 16.65 -15.09
C GLU A 254 -6.41 17.58 -13.86
N THR A 255 -7.31 17.30 -12.92
CA THR A 255 -7.64 18.21 -11.82
C THR A 255 -7.49 17.58 -10.43
N VAL A 256 -7.25 16.27 -10.34
CA VAL A 256 -7.20 15.57 -9.07
C VAL A 256 -5.95 15.93 -8.26
N LEU A 257 -6.13 16.06 -6.95
CA LEU A 257 -5.04 16.26 -6.00
C LEU A 257 -4.58 14.92 -5.41
N MET A 258 -3.28 14.80 -5.16
CA MET A 258 -2.65 13.63 -4.57
C MET A 258 -2.75 13.66 -3.05
N ASP A 259 -3.96 13.48 -2.55
CA ASP A 259 -4.26 13.28 -1.14
C ASP A 259 -5.39 12.25 -0.92
N PHE A 260 -5.64 11.86 0.33
CA PHE A 260 -6.60 10.79 0.61
C PHE A 260 -8.04 11.19 0.25
N ASP A 261 -8.45 12.41 0.57
CA ASP A 261 -9.86 12.79 0.49
C ASP A 261 -10.27 13.16 -0.94
N ALA A 262 -9.39 13.81 -1.71
CA ALA A 262 -9.62 14.11 -3.13
C ALA A 262 -9.70 12.83 -3.97
N LEU A 263 -8.84 11.85 -3.70
CA LEU A 263 -8.88 10.57 -4.42
C LEU A 263 -10.11 9.73 -4.05
N VAL A 264 -10.58 9.81 -2.80
CA VAL A 264 -11.88 9.21 -2.44
C VAL A 264 -13.03 9.88 -3.18
N GLN A 265 -13.02 11.22 -3.34
CA GLN A 265 -14.01 11.93 -4.16
C GLN A 265 -13.95 11.53 -5.64
N ALA A 266 -12.75 11.22 -6.14
CA ALA A 266 -12.52 10.66 -7.48
C ALA A 266 -12.86 9.15 -7.60
N GLN A 267 -13.50 8.56 -6.59
CA GLN A 267 -13.87 7.13 -6.54
C GLN A 267 -12.68 6.19 -6.67
N THR A 268 -11.55 6.59 -6.10
CA THR A 268 -10.32 5.80 -5.96
C THR A 268 -9.74 6.01 -4.54
N GLY A 269 -8.47 5.69 -4.33
CA GLY A 269 -7.77 5.91 -3.06
C GLY A 269 -6.34 6.35 -3.27
N LEU A 270 -5.74 6.99 -2.26
CA LEU A 270 -4.32 7.35 -2.29
C LEU A 270 -3.41 6.14 -2.09
N GLY A 271 -3.88 5.12 -1.37
CA GLY A 271 -3.11 3.93 -1.04
C GLY A 271 -1.68 4.28 -0.58
N THR A 272 -0.68 3.65 -1.18
CA THR A 272 0.74 3.88 -0.84
C THR A 272 1.33 5.13 -1.49
N ALA A 273 0.54 5.85 -2.31
CA ALA A 273 0.94 6.91 -3.24
C ALA A 273 1.93 6.43 -4.32
N ALA A 274 1.77 5.17 -4.75
CA ALA A 274 2.43 4.62 -5.93
C ALA A 274 1.61 4.94 -7.19
N VAL A 275 2.08 5.90 -7.97
CA VAL A 275 1.46 6.38 -9.20
C VAL A 275 1.93 5.50 -10.36
N ILE A 276 1.05 4.66 -10.89
CA ILE A 276 1.32 3.80 -12.06
C ILE A 276 0.66 4.46 -13.28
N VAL A 277 1.47 5.04 -14.14
CA VAL A 277 1.03 5.76 -15.34
C VAL A 277 0.91 4.79 -16.51
N MET A 278 -0.22 4.83 -17.22
CA MET A 278 -0.46 4.04 -18.44
C MET A 278 -0.84 4.97 -19.58
N ASP A 279 -0.06 4.94 -20.66
CA ASP A 279 -0.33 5.70 -21.88
C ASP A 279 -1.29 4.95 -22.83
N ARG A 280 -1.70 5.58 -23.93
CA ARG A 280 -2.65 5.00 -24.92
C ARG A 280 -2.11 3.80 -25.69
N SER A 281 -0.80 3.51 -25.61
CA SER A 281 -0.23 2.30 -26.20
C SER A 281 -0.49 1.04 -25.37
N THR A 282 -1.04 1.22 -24.16
CA THR A 282 -1.30 0.14 -23.19
C THR A 282 -2.60 -0.59 -23.52
N ASP A 283 -2.55 -1.92 -23.54
CA ASP A 283 -3.75 -2.74 -23.37
C ASP A 283 -4.16 -2.73 -21.89
N ILE A 284 -5.04 -1.81 -21.52
CA ILE A 284 -5.44 -1.60 -20.12
C ILE A 284 -6.18 -2.82 -19.54
N VAL A 285 -6.95 -3.54 -20.35
CA VAL A 285 -7.64 -4.77 -19.91
C VAL A 285 -6.61 -5.83 -19.53
N LYS A 286 -5.53 -5.96 -20.32
CA LYS A 286 -4.43 -6.87 -20.02
C LYS A 286 -3.63 -6.44 -18.79
N ALA A 287 -3.39 -5.14 -18.62
CA ALA A 287 -2.73 -4.62 -17.43
C ALA A 287 -3.52 -4.96 -16.15
N ILE A 288 -4.83 -4.69 -16.13
CA ILE A 288 -5.68 -5.01 -14.98
C ILE A 288 -5.83 -6.53 -14.79
N ALA A 289 -5.95 -7.32 -15.86
CA ALA A 289 -5.95 -8.78 -15.76
C ALA A 289 -4.66 -9.29 -15.08
N ARG A 290 -3.50 -8.71 -15.40
CA ARG A 290 -2.23 -9.05 -14.75
C ARG A 290 -2.20 -8.67 -13.27
N LEU A 291 -2.86 -7.58 -12.87
CA LEU A 291 -3.03 -7.24 -11.45
C LEU A 291 -3.93 -8.25 -10.73
N ILE A 292 -5.01 -8.71 -11.36
CA ILE A 292 -5.87 -9.74 -10.76
C ILE A 292 -5.15 -11.09 -10.65
N GLU A 293 -4.33 -11.43 -11.64
CA GLU A 293 -3.43 -12.58 -11.54
C GLU A 293 -2.46 -12.44 -10.37
N PHE A 294 -1.88 -11.24 -10.15
CA PHE A 294 -1.08 -10.96 -8.95
C PHE A 294 -1.87 -11.20 -7.66
N TYR A 295 -3.08 -10.63 -7.53
CA TYR A 295 -3.90 -10.83 -6.33
C TYR A 295 -4.31 -12.29 -6.11
N LYS A 296 -4.51 -13.06 -7.18
CA LYS A 296 -4.75 -14.50 -7.09
C LYS A 296 -3.53 -15.23 -6.52
N HIS A 297 -2.33 -14.90 -7.01
CA HIS A 297 -1.08 -15.50 -6.53
C HIS A 297 -0.76 -15.13 -5.09
N GLU A 298 -1.03 -13.88 -4.71
CA GLU A 298 -0.67 -13.32 -3.42
C GLU A 298 -1.81 -13.39 -2.37
N SER A 299 -2.89 -14.11 -2.66
CA SER A 299 -3.94 -14.39 -1.69
C SER A 299 -3.59 -15.60 -0.83
N CYS A 300 -3.68 -15.47 0.50
CA CYS A 300 -3.41 -16.58 1.43
C CYS A 300 -4.46 -17.70 1.41
N GLY A 301 -5.57 -17.51 0.71
CA GLY A 301 -6.64 -18.50 0.58
C GLY A 301 -7.43 -18.79 1.86
N GLN A 302 -7.38 -17.93 2.88
CA GLN A 302 -8.09 -18.18 4.15
C GLN A 302 -9.61 -18.03 4.02
N CYS A 303 -10.10 -16.86 3.61
CA CYS A 303 -11.54 -16.60 3.48
C CYS A 303 -12.06 -16.94 2.08
N THR A 304 -13.22 -17.59 2.03
CA THR A 304 -13.82 -18.09 0.79
C THR A 304 -14.08 -17.01 -0.25
N PRO A 305 -14.64 -15.82 0.07
CA PRO A 305 -14.91 -14.81 -0.93
C PRO A 305 -13.65 -14.35 -1.67
N CYS A 306 -12.54 -14.16 -0.97
CA CYS A 306 -11.26 -13.85 -1.60
C CYS A 306 -10.68 -15.04 -2.35
N ARG A 307 -10.57 -16.21 -1.70
CA ARG A 307 -9.92 -17.40 -2.26
C ARG A 307 -10.53 -17.81 -3.60
N GLU A 308 -11.85 -17.95 -3.64
CA GLU A 308 -12.56 -18.41 -4.83
C GLU A 308 -12.87 -17.24 -5.78
N GLY A 309 -13.28 -16.09 -5.22
CA GLY A 309 -13.70 -14.95 -6.00
C GLY A 309 -12.56 -14.33 -6.81
N VAL A 310 -11.36 -14.23 -6.26
CA VAL A 310 -10.21 -13.67 -6.99
C VAL A 310 -9.74 -14.61 -8.10
N ASP A 311 -9.72 -15.93 -7.88
CA ASP A 311 -9.43 -16.90 -8.96
C ASP A 311 -10.52 -16.88 -10.05
N TRP A 312 -11.78 -16.72 -9.67
CA TRP A 312 -12.87 -16.56 -10.63
C TRP A 312 -12.76 -15.27 -11.44
N MET A 313 -12.54 -14.12 -10.78
CA MET A 313 -12.27 -12.86 -11.46
C MET A 313 -11.09 -12.98 -12.41
N ASN A 314 -10.01 -13.65 -12.02
CA ASN A 314 -8.85 -13.89 -12.89
C ASN A 314 -9.23 -14.67 -14.17
N LYS A 315 -10.03 -15.73 -14.04
CA LYS A 315 -10.53 -16.52 -15.18
C LYS A 315 -11.41 -15.69 -16.12
N VAL A 316 -12.29 -14.84 -15.57
CA VAL A 316 -13.14 -13.93 -16.36
C VAL A 316 -12.29 -12.87 -17.04
N MET A 317 -11.34 -12.25 -16.33
CA MET A 317 -10.42 -11.26 -16.89
C MET A 317 -9.55 -11.85 -18.00
N ALA A 318 -9.06 -13.09 -17.86
CA ALA A 318 -8.33 -13.78 -18.92
C ALA A 318 -9.16 -13.96 -20.21
N ARG A 319 -10.48 -14.15 -20.08
CA ARG A 319 -11.42 -14.18 -21.22
C ARG A 319 -11.66 -12.78 -21.79
N PHE A 320 -11.82 -11.77 -20.93
CA PHE A 320 -11.99 -10.37 -21.36
C PHE A 320 -10.78 -9.85 -22.14
N VAL A 321 -9.56 -10.24 -21.75
CA VAL A 321 -8.34 -9.92 -22.50
C VAL A 321 -8.41 -10.42 -23.94
N LYS A 322 -8.91 -11.66 -24.15
CA LYS A 322 -9.09 -12.25 -25.49
C LYS A 322 -10.30 -11.67 -26.24
N GLY A 323 -11.29 -11.15 -25.52
CA GLY A 323 -12.61 -10.80 -26.06
C GLY A 323 -13.60 -11.98 -26.10
N ASP A 324 -13.24 -13.15 -25.55
CA ASP A 324 -14.05 -14.37 -25.54
C ASP A 324 -15.08 -14.37 -24.39
N ALA A 325 -15.94 -13.36 -24.42
CA ALA A 325 -16.99 -13.14 -23.44
C ALA A 325 -18.17 -12.39 -24.04
N ARG A 326 -19.28 -12.36 -23.31
CA ARG A 326 -20.49 -11.61 -23.70
C ARG A 326 -20.58 -10.32 -22.88
N PRO A 327 -21.15 -9.22 -23.43
CA PRO A 327 -21.29 -7.97 -22.69
C PRO A 327 -22.01 -8.10 -21.34
N ALA A 328 -22.97 -9.01 -21.21
CA ALA A 328 -23.66 -9.28 -19.94
C ALA A 328 -22.74 -9.82 -18.83
N GLU A 329 -21.59 -10.40 -19.19
CA GLU A 329 -20.60 -10.88 -18.21
C GLU A 329 -19.86 -9.72 -17.55
N ILE A 330 -19.87 -8.52 -18.13
CA ILE A 330 -19.28 -7.32 -17.50
C ILE A 330 -20.05 -6.98 -16.21
N ASP A 331 -21.38 -7.00 -16.27
CA ASP A 331 -22.23 -6.75 -15.11
C ASP A 331 -22.14 -7.88 -14.09
N SER A 332 -22.04 -9.14 -14.55
CA SER A 332 -21.78 -10.27 -13.65
C SER A 332 -20.43 -10.13 -12.94
N LEU A 333 -19.37 -9.71 -13.63
CA LEU A 333 -18.07 -9.47 -13.01
C LEU A 333 -18.12 -8.33 -12.00
N TRP A 334 -18.91 -7.29 -12.26
CA TRP A 334 -19.17 -6.23 -11.29
C TRP A 334 -19.84 -6.78 -10.02
N GLU A 335 -20.87 -7.60 -10.15
CA GLU A 335 -21.55 -8.25 -9.02
C GLU A 335 -20.58 -9.14 -8.22
N ILE A 336 -19.76 -9.95 -8.89
CA ILE A 336 -18.73 -10.78 -8.24
C ILE A 336 -17.79 -9.90 -7.42
N SER A 337 -17.32 -8.78 -7.99
CA SER A 337 -16.43 -7.87 -7.27
C SER A 337 -17.08 -7.30 -6.00
N LYS A 338 -18.39 -7.06 -6.01
CA LYS A 338 -19.17 -6.57 -4.85
C LYS A 338 -19.46 -7.66 -3.82
N GLN A 339 -19.49 -8.92 -4.22
CA GLN A 339 -19.58 -10.06 -3.30
C GLN A 339 -18.25 -10.36 -2.61
N ILE A 340 -17.12 -9.93 -3.19
CA ILE A 340 -15.80 -10.01 -2.57
C ILE A 340 -15.60 -8.84 -1.60
N GLU A 341 -15.81 -7.62 -2.09
CA GLU A 341 -15.65 -6.38 -1.32
C GLU A 341 -16.51 -6.43 -0.04
N GLY A 342 -15.90 -6.12 1.10
CA GLY A 342 -16.57 -6.10 2.39
C GLY A 342 -16.96 -7.46 3.00
N HIS A 343 -16.75 -8.57 2.28
CA HIS A 343 -17.05 -9.94 2.76
C HIS A 343 -15.78 -10.76 3.06
N THR A 344 -14.61 -10.13 3.01
CA THR A 344 -13.31 -10.75 3.27
C THR A 344 -12.77 -10.40 4.66
N ILE A 345 -11.87 -11.25 5.19
CA ILE A 345 -11.26 -11.01 6.51
C ILE A 345 -10.36 -9.77 6.51
N CYS A 346 -9.65 -9.55 5.40
CA CYS A 346 -8.75 -8.41 5.22
C CYS A 346 -9.06 -7.66 3.93
N ALA A 347 -8.43 -6.49 3.78
CA ALA A 347 -8.62 -5.60 2.64
C ALA A 347 -7.94 -6.06 1.34
N LEU A 348 -7.28 -7.23 1.31
CA LEU A 348 -6.79 -7.81 0.04
C LEU A 348 -7.95 -8.09 -0.91
N GLY A 349 -9.11 -8.53 -0.38
CA GLY A 349 -10.32 -8.72 -1.17
C GLY A 349 -10.77 -7.43 -1.86
N ASP A 350 -10.82 -6.34 -1.10
CA ASP A 350 -11.15 -5.01 -1.62
C ASP A 350 -10.13 -4.57 -2.68
N GLY A 351 -8.83 -4.69 -2.38
CA GLY A 351 -7.74 -4.37 -3.31
C GLY A 351 -7.72 -5.22 -4.58
N ALA A 352 -8.27 -6.44 -4.55
CA ALA A 352 -8.46 -7.27 -5.74
C ALA A 352 -9.73 -6.92 -6.52
N ALA A 353 -10.80 -6.48 -5.85
CA ALA A 353 -12.06 -6.09 -6.49
C ALA A 353 -11.98 -4.71 -7.16
N TRP A 354 -11.33 -3.75 -6.50
CA TRP A 354 -11.28 -2.34 -6.90
C TRP A 354 -10.65 -2.06 -8.28
N PRO A 355 -9.56 -2.74 -8.72
CA PRO A 355 -9.00 -2.54 -10.06
C PRO A 355 -9.97 -2.95 -11.16
N VAL A 356 -10.70 -4.06 -10.96
CA VAL A 356 -11.75 -4.52 -11.88
C VAL A 356 -12.92 -3.56 -11.89
N GLN A 357 -13.37 -3.09 -10.72
CA GLN A 357 -14.42 -2.08 -10.63
C GLN A 357 -14.02 -0.78 -11.35
N GLY A 358 -12.79 -0.30 -11.17
CA GLY A 358 -12.27 0.87 -11.88
C GLY A 358 -12.23 0.68 -13.40
N LEU A 359 -11.77 -0.49 -13.85
CA LEU A 359 -11.76 -0.85 -15.27
C LEU A 359 -13.17 -0.85 -15.86
N ILE A 360 -14.13 -1.53 -15.23
CA ILE A 360 -15.51 -1.58 -15.70
C ILE A 360 -16.10 -0.17 -15.74
N ARG A 361 -15.93 0.61 -14.67
CA ARG A 361 -16.53 1.95 -14.57
C ARG A 361 -16.03 2.93 -15.63
N HIS A 362 -14.74 2.88 -15.98
CA HIS A 362 -14.13 3.88 -16.87
C HIS A 362 -13.89 3.37 -18.30
N PHE A 363 -13.75 2.06 -18.49
CA PHE A 363 -13.35 1.43 -19.75
C PHE A 363 -14.33 0.33 -20.21
N ARG A 364 -15.59 0.36 -19.75
CA ARG A 364 -16.66 -0.50 -20.30
C ARG A 364 -16.77 -0.44 -21.83
N PRO A 365 -16.72 0.73 -22.49
CA PRO A 365 -16.76 0.78 -23.96
C PRO A 365 -15.61 0.01 -24.62
N GLU A 366 -14.42 0.03 -24.02
CA GLU A 366 -13.27 -0.73 -24.54
C GLU A 366 -13.47 -2.24 -24.38
N LEU A 367 -14.04 -2.69 -23.26
CA LEU A 367 -14.40 -4.09 -23.03
C LEU A 367 -15.44 -4.57 -24.05
N GLU A 368 -16.50 -3.78 -24.27
CA GLU A 368 -17.58 -4.10 -25.22
C GLU A 368 -17.07 -4.14 -26.67
N ASP A 369 -16.29 -3.14 -27.09
CA ASP A 369 -15.67 -3.09 -28.42
C ASP A 369 -14.77 -4.31 -28.66
N ARG A 370 -13.98 -4.70 -27.66
CA ARG A 370 -13.10 -5.87 -27.76
C ARG A 370 -13.89 -7.17 -27.96
N MET A 371 -14.98 -7.37 -27.20
CA MET A 371 -15.86 -8.53 -27.36
C MET A 371 -16.55 -8.53 -28.73
N GLN A 372 -16.95 -7.36 -29.24
CA GLN A 372 -17.55 -7.23 -30.57
C GLN A 372 -16.56 -7.60 -31.69
N ARG A 373 -15.32 -7.08 -31.63
CA ARG A 373 -14.26 -7.43 -32.58
C ARG A 373 -13.97 -8.93 -32.60
N PHE A 374 -13.89 -9.56 -31.42
CA PHE A 374 -13.72 -11.01 -31.30
C PHE A 374 -14.87 -11.78 -31.95
N ALA A 375 -16.13 -11.39 -31.67
CA ALA A 375 -17.31 -12.03 -32.25
C ALA A 375 -17.37 -11.92 -33.78
N GLN A 376 -16.99 -10.78 -34.34
CA GLN A 376 -16.94 -10.57 -35.80
C GLN A 376 -15.89 -11.47 -36.47
N GLN A 377 -14.69 -11.54 -35.90
CA GLN A 377 -13.60 -12.38 -36.42
C GLN A 377 -13.95 -13.87 -36.34
N HIS A 378 -14.52 -14.33 -35.23
CA HIS A 378 -14.91 -15.73 -35.07
C HIS A 378 -16.09 -16.15 -35.95
N ARG A 379 -17.09 -15.28 -36.15
CA ARG A 379 -18.16 -15.55 -37.12
C ARG A 379 -17.63 -15.62 -38.56
N ALA A 380 -16.70 -14.75 -38.92
CA ALA A 380 -16.06 -14.79 -40.23
C ALA A 380 -15.26 -16.09 -40.44
N TRP A 381 -14.56 -16.57 -39.40
CA TRP A 381 -13.86 -17.86 -39.46
C TRP A 381 -14.81 -19.04 -39.61
N GLN A 382 -15.90 -19.08 -38.83
CA GLN A 382 -16.94 -20.12 -38.93
C GLN A 382 -17.66 -20.13 -40.28
N ALA A 383 -17.76 -18.97 -40.96
CA ALA A 383 -18.35 -18.88 -42.29
C ALA A 383 -17.38 -19.28 -43.42
N ALA A 384 -16.07 -19.32 -43.14
CA ALA A 384 -15.02 -19.67 -44.11
C ALA A 384 -14.55 -21.13 -43.99
N SER A 385 -14.85 -21.80 -42.88
CA SER A 385 -14.67 -23.24 -42.63
C SER A 385 -15.91 -24.03 -43.02
#